data_AF-A0A376L4D2-F1
#
_entry.id   AF-A0A376L4D2-F1
#
_cell.length_a   1.000
_cell.length_b   1.000
_cell.length_c   1.000
_cell.angle_alpha   90.00
_cell.angle_beta   90.00
_cell.angle_gamma   90.00
#
_symmetry.space_group_name_H-M   'P 1'
#
loop_
_entity.id
_entity.type
_entity.pdbx_description
1 polymer ?
#
loop_
_entity_poly.entity_id
_entity_poly.type
_entity_poly.pdbx_seq_one_letter_code
_entity_poly.pdbx_strand_id
1 'polypeptide(L)'
;MNDVEKMERCRRELDALKKIDLSVYNRRKQEFDKLLSGAVIYNGVRGDVGNYTQRAVDAFYLFRTDKLCADISNDVLHGLSGNVTKG
;
A
#
# COMPACT_ATOMS: atom_id res chain seq x y z
N MET A 1 -8.35 14.02 5.44
CA MET A 1 -7.38 13.05 5.97
C MET A 1 -6.01 13.39 5.42
N ASN A 2 -5.01 13.51 6.28
CA ASN A 2 -3.62 13.62 5.87
C ASN A 2 -3.05 12.24 5.48
N ASP A 3 -1.83 12.21 4.93
CA ASP A 3 -1.23 10.96 4.43
C ASP A 3 -0.93 9.95 5.56
N VAL A 4 -0.65 10.42 6.77
CA VAL A 4 -0.44 9.57 7.95
C VAL A 4 -1.73 8.84 8.32
N GLU A 5 -2.86 9.55 8.36
CA GLU A 5 -4.17 8.96 8.66
C GLU A 5 -4.58 7.94 7.59
N LYS A 6 -4.32 8.22 6.30
CA LYS A 6 -4.57 7.29 5.20
C LYS A 6 -3.78 6.00 5.38
N MET A 7 -2.49 6.11 5.69
CA MET A 7 -1.62 4.97 5.92
C MET A 7 -2.03 4.14 7.13
N GLU A 8 -2.41 4.80 8.23
CA GLU A 8 -2.88 4.08 9.42
C GLU A 8 -4.21 3.34 9.16
N ARG A 9 -5.14 3.93 8.40
CA ARG A 9 -6.36 3.23 7.97
C ARG A 9 -6.02 2.01 7.11
N CYS A 10 -5.16 2.21 6.11
CA CYS A 10 -4.69 1.17 5.20
C CYS A 10 -4.03 -0.01 5.93
N ARG A 11 -3.19 0.29 6.93
CA ARG A 11 -2.57 -0.73 7.80
C ARG A 11 -3.60 -1.53 8.60
N ARG A 12 -4.61 -0.86 9.17
CA ARG A 12 -5.69 -1.55 9.91
C ARG A 12 -6.53 -2.45 9.01
N GLU A 13 -6.82 -2.02 7.79
CA GLU A 13 -7.56 -2.84 6.81
C GLU A 13 -6.73 -4.04 6.34
N LEU A 14 -5.43 -3.87 6.15
CA LEU A 14 -4.51 -4.99 5.91
C LEU A 14 -4.53 -6.00 7.07
N ASP A 15 -4.54 -5.53 8.32
CA ASP A 15 -4.65 -6.41 9.48
C ASP A 15 -6.03 -7.11 9.57
N ALA A 16 -7.10 -6.47 9.10
CA ALA A 16 -8.42 -7.09 9.02
C ALA A 16 -8.43 -8.28 8.04
N LEU A 17 -7.70 -8.17 6.91
CA LEU A 17 -7.60 -9.27 5.94
C LEU A 17 -7.06 -10.56 6.56
N LYS A 18 -6.21 -10.51 7.60
CA LYS A 18 -5.74 -11.71 8.33
C LYS A 18 -6.88 -12.61 8.80
N LYS A 19 -8.02 -12.01 9.16
CA LYS A 19 -9.21 -12.71 9.66
C LYS A 19 -10.22 -13.03 8.57
N ILE A 20 -10.19 -12.29 7.45
CA ILE A 20 -11.16 -12.41 6.36
C ILE A 20 -10.68 -13.42 5.32
N ASP A 21 -9.46 -13.22 4.81
CA ASP A 21 -8.83 -14.06 3.79
C ASP A 21 -7.31 -14.00 3.96
N LEU A 22 -6.74 -15.07 4.52
CA LEU A 22 -5.31 -15.17 4.80
C LEU A 22 -4.45 -15.17 3.53
N SER A 23 -4.98 -15.68 2.42
CA SER A 23 -4.26 -15.71 1.13
C SER A 23 -4.11 -14.30 0.59
N VAL A 24 -5.22 -13.54 0.55
CA VAL A 24 -5.21 -12.14 0.11
C VAL A 24 -4.38 -11.27 1.05
N TYR A 25 -4.48 -11.49 2.36
CA TYR A 25 -3.60 -10.84 3.35
C TYR A 25 -2.11 -11.03 2.99
N ASN A 26 -1.67 -12.27 2.79
CA ASN A 26 -0.27 -12.56 2.52
C ASN A 26 0.22 -11.86 1.25
N ARG A 27 -0.58 -11.85 0.19
CA ARG A 27 -0.29 -11.12 -1.05
C ARG A 27 -0.12 -9.62 -0.79
N ARG A 28 -1.10 -8.98 -0.14
CA ARG A 28 -1.07 -7.54 0.15
C ARG A 28 0.03 -7.15 1.13
N LYS A 29 0.35 -8.01 2.10
CA LYS A 29 1.46 -7.80 3.03
C LYS A 29 2.81 -7.77 2.30
N GLN A 30 3.03 -8.68 1.35
CA GLN A 30 4.24 -8.66 0.52
C GLN A 30 4.32 -7.39 -0.35
N GLU A 31 3.21 -6.95 -0.93
CA GLU A 31 3.16 -5.69 -1.70
C GLU A 31 3.46 -4.47 -0.81
N PHE A 32 2.90 -4.45 0.40
CA PHE A 32 3.14 -3.40 1.40
C PHE A 32 4.61 -3.35 1.85
N ASP A 33 5.21 -4.49 2.14
CA ASP A 33 6.62 -4.57 2.57
C ASP A 33 7.59 -4.15 1.46
N LYS A 34 7.28 -4.52 0.20
CA LYS A 34 8.04 -4.05 -0.97
C LYS A 34 7.93 -2.54 -1.16
N LEU A 35 6.75 -1.96 -0.95
CA LEU A 35 6.57 -0.51 -1.02
C LEU A 35 7.39 0.20 0.06
N LEU A 36 7.33 -0.27 1.30
CA LEU A 36 8.03 0.33 2.43
C LEU A 36 9.56 0.22 2.29
N SER A 37 10.08 -0.95 1.93
CA SER A 37 11.52 -1.15 1.72
C SER A 37 12.06 -0.28 0.57
N GLY A 38 11.32 -0.16 -0.54
CA GLY A 38 11.65 0.77 -1.61
C GLY A 38 11.67 2.22 -1.14
N ALA A 39 10.66 2.64 -0.38
CA ALA A 39 10.56 4.01 0.14
C ALA A 39 11.73 4.35 1.08
N VAL A 40 12.17 3.40 1.91
CA VAL A 40 13.35 3.56 2.78
C VAL A 40 14.61 3.78 1.96
N ILE A 41 14.84 2.97 0.92
CA ILE A 41 16.00 3.12 0.03
C ILE A 41 15.96 4.48 -0.66
N TYR A 42 14.81 4.84 -1.23
CA TYR A 42 14.63 6.12 -1.92
C TYR A 42 14.88 7.29 -0.97
N ASN A 43 14.32 7.28 0.23
CA ASN A 43 14.54 8.34 1.21
C ASN A 43 16.03 8.52 1.54
N GLY A 44 16.80 7.43 1.59
CA GLY A 44 18.24 7.45 1.82
C GLY A 44 19.06 8.12 0.71
N VAL A 45 18.57 8.17 -0.52
CA VAL A 45 19.26 8.79 -1.69
C VAL A 45 18.51 9.98 -2.27
N ARG A 46 17.36 10.36 -1.69
CA ARG A 46 16.45 11.36 -2.26
C ARG A 46 17.11 12.73 -2.44
N GLY A 47 18.00 13.10 -1.54
CA GLY A 47 18.76 14.36 -1.63
C GLY A 47 19.91 14.33 -2.63
N ASP A 48 20.33 13.14 -3.06
CA ASP A 48 21.49 12.95 -3.93
C ASP A 48 21.10 12.85 -5.42
N VAL A 49 19.81 12.70 -5.71
CA VAL A 49 19.29 12.63 -7.07
C VAL A 49 18.87 14.00 -7.60
N GLY A 50 18.92 14.18 -8.92
CA GLY A 50 18.47 15.41 -9.56
C GLY A 50 16.97 15.70 -9.34
N ASN A 51 16.62 16.99 -9.32
CA ASN A 51 15.24 17.47 -9.06
C ASN A 51 14.15 16.79 -9.89
N TYR A 52 14.44 16.47 -11.16
CA TYR A 52 13.49 15.76 -12.01
C TYR A 52 13.18 14.36 -11.47
N THR A 53 14.22 13.58 -11.16
CA THR A 53 14.10 12.22 -10.61
C THR A 53 13.39 12.25 -9.27
N GLN A 54 13.75 13.18 -8.39
CA GLN A 54 13.10 13.37 -7.10
C GLN A 54 11.59 13.57 -7.25
N ARG A 55 11.16 14.52 -8.09
CA ARG A 55 9.73 14.80 -8.31
C ARG A 55 8.99 13.62 -8.92
N ALA A 56 9.62 12.93 -9.88
CA ALA A 56 9.03 11.75 -10.51
C ALA A 56 8.83 10.61 -9.51
N VAL A 57 9.84 10.33 -8.68
CA VAL A 57 9.79 9.25 -7.70
C VAL A 57 8.87 9.60 -6.52
N ASP A 58 8.82 10.86 -6.08
CA ASP A 58 7.84 11.34 -5.09
C ASP A 58 6.40 11.07 -5.57
N ALA A 59 6.08 11.45 -6.82
CA ALA A 59 4.77 11.22 -7.42
C ALA A 59 4.46 9.72 -7.58
N PHE A 60 5.46 8.92 -7.95
CA PHE A 60 5.35 7.48 -8.05
C PHE A 60 5.01 6.82 -6.71
N TYR A 61 5.71 7.17 -5.62
CA TYR A 61 5.42 6.62 -4.30
C TYR A 61 4.05 7.03 -3.78
N LEU A 62 3.62 8.28 -4.03
CA LEU A 62 2.28 8.74 -3.69
C LEU A 62 1.22 7.87 -4.39
N PHE A 63 1.33 7.73 -5.71
CA PHE A 63 0.41 6.90 -6.49
C PHE A 63 0.39 5.44 -6.03
N ARG A 64 1.56 4.82 -5.84
CA ARG A 64 1.67 3.41 -5.43
C ARG A 64 1.06 3.17 -4.07
N THR A 65 1.21 4.12 -3.15
CA THR A 65 0.61 4.09 -1.82
C THR A 65 -0.90 4.17 -1.91
N ASP A 66 -1.45 5.18 -2.60
CA ASP A 66 -2.89 5.36 -2.75
C ASP A 66 -3.53 4.14 -3.43
N LYS A 67 -2.92 3.62 -4.49
CA LYS A 67 -3.39 2.41 -5.19
C LYS A 67 -3.42 1.20 -4.25
N LEU A 68 -2.33 0.92 -3.53
CA LEU A 68 -2.26 -0.26 -2.65
C LEU A 68 -3.34 -0.17 -1.56
N CYS A 69 -3.56 1.02 -1.01
CA CYS A 69 -4.58 1.20 0.02
C CYS A 69 -6.00 1.08 -0.52
N ALA A 70 -6.28 1.58 -1.72
CA ALA A 70 -7.57 1.36 -2.39
C ALA A 70 -7.81 -0.13 -2.69
N ASP A 71 -6.78 -0.82 -3.17
CA ASP A 71 -6.81 -2.26 -3.43
C ASP A 71 -7.11 -3.07 -2.15
N ILE A 72 -6.49 -2.74 -1.02
CA ILE A 72 -6.75 -3.36 0.29
C ILE A 72 -8.18 -3.07 0.75
N SER A 73 -8.65 -1.82 0.65
CA SER A 73 -10.04 -1.47 0.99
C SER A 73 -11.05 -2.28 0.20
N ASN A 74 -10.79 -2.47 -1.11
CA ASN A 74 -11.63 -3.29 -1.97
C ASN A 74 -11.59 -4.76 -1.56
N ASP A 75 -10.41 -5.33 -1.30
CA ASP A 75 -10.29 -6.72 -0.84
C ASP A 75 -11.06 -6.96 0.47
N VAL A 76 -11.03 -6.01 1.41
CA VAL A 76 -11.84 -6.06 2.64
C VAL A 76 -13.34 -6.02 2.31
N LEU A 77 -13.77 -5.09 1.46
CA LEU A 77 -15.18 -4.99 1.05
C LEU A 77 -15.68 -6.28 0.39
N HIS A 78 -14.88 -6.86 -0.51
CA HIS A 78 -15.20 -8.10 -1.22
C HIS A 78 -15.28 -9.29 -0.26
N GLY A 79 -14.31 -9.42 0.66
CA GLY A 79 -14.30 -10.48 1.65
C GLY A 79 -15.47 -10.40 2.65
N LEU A 80 -15.89 -9.18 3.04
CA LEU A 80 -17.04 -8.99 3.93
C LEU A 80 -18.39 -9.13 3.24
N SER A 81 -18.49 -8.78 1.95
CA SER A 81 -19.74 -8.88 1.18
C SER A 81 -20.00 -10.28 0.59
N GLY A 82 -19.06 -11.22 0.75
CA GLY A 82 -19.15 -12.55 0.14
C GLY A 82 -18.88 -12.56 -1.37
N ASN A 83 -18.58 -11.40 -1.96
CA ASN A 83 -18.13 -11.25 -3.34
C ASN A 83 -16.64 -11.58 -3.48
N VAL A 84 -16.23 -12.74 -2.96
CA VAL A 84 -14.85 -13.22 -3.10
C VAL A 84 -14.63 -13.55 -4.57
N THR A 85 -13.98 -12.66 -5.30
CA THR A 85 -13.43 -12.96 -6.61
C THR A 85 -12.31 -13.96 -6.40
N LYS A 86 -12.62 -15.25 -6.57
CA LYS A 86 -11.61 -16.28 -6.77
C LYS A 86 -10.85 -15.89 -8.04
N GLY A 87 -9.67 -15.31 -7.84
CA GLY A 87 -8.70 -15.05 -8.91
C GLY A 87 -8.24 -16.36 -9.55
#